data_AF-A0A3C0XHI7-F1
#
_entry.id   AF-A0A3C0XHI7-F1
#
_cell.length_a   1.000
_cell.length_b   1.000
_cell.length_c   1.000
_cell.angle_alpha   90.00
_cell.angle_beta   90.00
_cell.angle_gamma   90.00
#
_symmetry.space_group_name_H-M   'P 1'
#
loop_
_entity.id
_entity.type
_entity.pdbx_description
1 polymer ?
#
loop_
_entity_poly.entity_id
_entity_poly.type
_entity_poly.pdbx_seq_one_letter_code
_entity_poly.pdbx_strand_id
1 'polypeptide(L)'
;MPKVIGIDLGTTNSAVAYMEGGEPTIIANAEGGRITPSVVAFTKNGERLVGQIAKRQAITNPENTIYSIKRFMGRRFSDPEVQRSKNLVSYKIAEASHGGVEVVLTDGKRLSPPEVSAMILGKLKTDAEAFLGDKV
;
A
#
# COMPACT_ATOMS: atom_id res chain seq x y z
N MET A 1 26.60 -0.06 -9.43
CA MET A 1 26.09 1.03 -8.55
C MET A 1 24.59 0.81 -8.41
N PRO A 2 24.03 0.87 -7.19
CA PRO A 2 22.60 0.74 -6.99
C PRO A 2 21.86 1.75 -7.85
N LYS A 3 20.84 1.30 -8.59
CA LYS A 3 20.02 2.20 -9.41
C LYS A 3 19.02 2.92 -8.49
N VAL A 4 18.95 4.23 -8.59
CA VAL A 4 17.88 5.01 -7.94
C VAL A 4 16.58 4.78 -8.70
N ILE A 5 15.52 4.42 -7.98
CA ILE A 5 14.18 4.25 -8.53
C ILE A 5 13.27 5.42 -8.12
N GLY A 6 12.34 5.77 -9.00
CA GLY A 6 11.26 6.71 -8.72
C GLY A 6 9.98 5.94 -8.39
N ILE A 7 9.34 6.26 -7.26
CA ILE A 7 8.06 5.64 -6.86
C ILE A 7 6.98 6.71 -6.79
N ASP A 8 5.94 6.53 -7.59
CA ASP A 8 4.64 7.19 -7.35
C ASP A 8 3.82 6.32 -6.41
N LEU A 9 3.72 6.74 -5.14
CA LEU A 9 2.86 6.11 -4.14
C LEU A 9 1.50 6.79 -4.12
N GLY A 10 0.59 6.39 -5.02
CA GLY A 10 -0.76 6.96 -5.10
C GLY A 10 -1.76 6.39 -4.09
N THR A 11 -2.96 6.99 -4.06
CA THR A 11 -4.07 6.54 -3.20
C THR A 11 -4.69 5.23 -3.69
N THR A 12 -4.76 5.07 -5.02
CA THR A 12 -5.44 3.95 -5.68
C THR A 12 -4.45 3.02 -6.37
N ASN A 13 -3.48 3.60 -7.08
CA ASN A 13 -2.46 2.88 -7.81
C ASN A 13 -1.10 3.47 -7.47
N SER A 14 -0.07 2.67 -7.61
CA SER A 14 1.33 3.05 -7.49
C SER A 14 2.11 2.57 -8.71
N ALA A 15 3.21 3.23 -9.02
CA ALA A 15 4.09 2.88 -10.11
C ALA A 15 5.55 3.04 -9.69
N VAL A 16 6.45 2.31 -10.35
CA VAL A 16 7.89 2.42 -10.15
C VAL A 16 8.60 2.59 -11.48
N ALA A 17 9.59 3.47 -11.53
CA ALA A 17 10.35 3.84 -12.70
C ALA A 17 11.85 3.88 -12.41
N TYR A 18 12.67 3.77 -13.45
CA TYR A 18 14.11 4.01 -13.40
C TYR A 18 14.57 4.77 -14.65
N MET A 19 15.80 5.28 -14.62
CA MET A 19 16.42 5.93 -15.78
C MET A 19 17.14 4.88 -16.66
N GLU A 20 16.75 4.80 -17.93
CA GLU A 20 17.36 3.93 -18.94
C GLU A 20 17.78 4.77 -20.13
N GLY A 21 19.09 4.80 -20.45
CA GLY A 21 19.58 5.55 -21.61
C GLY A 21 19.29 7.06 -21.57
N GLY A 22 19.05 7.64 -20.38
CA GLY A 22 18.67 9.04 -20.21
C GLY A 22 17.16 9.31 -20.18
N GLU A 23 16.33 8.29 -20.40
CA GLU A 23 14.87 8.40 -20.41
C GLU A 23 14.24 7.68 -19.20
N PRO A 24 13.12 8.19 -18.64
CA PRO A 24 12.39 7.50 -17.58
C PRO A 24 11.57 6.33 -18.13
N THR A 25 11.86 5.11 -17.65
CA THR A 25 11.17 3.88 -18.04
C THR A 25 10.39 3.31 -16.86
N ILE A 26 9.10 3.00 -17.05
CA ILE A 26 8.27 2.31 -16.05
C ILE A 26 8.63 0.83 -16.00
N ILE A 27 8.81 0.32 -14.79
CA ILE A 27 9.05 -1.09 -14.50
C ILE A 27 7.70 -1.82 -14.41
N ALA A 28 7.58 -2.95 -15.12
CA ALA A 28 6.43 -3.84 -14.96
C ALA A 28 6.51 -4.59 -13.61
N ASN A 29 5.39 -4.70 -12.91
CA ASN A 29 5.30 -5.53 -11.71
C ASN A 29 5.33 -7.03 -12.05
N ALA A 30 5.47 -7.89 -11.03
CA ALA A 30 5.47 -9.34 -11.19
C ALA A 30 4.20 -9.89 -11.88
N GLU A 31 3.10 -9.14 -11.86
CA GLU A 31 1.85 -9.48 -12.54
C GLU A 31 1.78 -8.99 -14.00
N GLY A 32 2.86 -8.38 -14.53
CA GLY A 32 2.97 -7.88 -15.91
C GLY A 32 2.36 -6.50 -16.14
N GLY A 33 1.83 -5.85 -15.10
CA GLY A 33 1.23 -4.52 -15.16
C GLY A 33 2.23 -3.39 -14.92
N ARG A 34 1.98 -2.22 -15.53
CA ARG A 34 2.79 -0.99 -15.30
C ARG A 34 2.34 -0.16 -14.09
N ILE A 35 1.25 -0.59 -13.44
CA ILE A 35 0.73 0.00 -12.22
C ILE A 35 0.36 -1.12 -11.24
N THR A 36 0.53 -0.85 -9.96
CA THR A 36 0.22 -1.77 -8.86
C THR A 36 -0.88 -1.14 -8.01
N PRO A 37 -2.02 -1.82 -7.77
CA PRO A 37 -3.02 -1.32 -6.84
C PRO A 37 -2.42 -1.03 -5.46
N SER A 38 -2.74 0.13 -4.89
CA SER A 38 -2.30 0.54 -3.54
C SER A 38 -3.18 -0.12 -2.48
N VAL A 39 -3.15 -1.45 -2.47
CA VAL A 39 -3.99 -2.32 -1.67
C VAL A 39 -3.10 -3.32 -0.95
N VAL A 40 -3.32 -3.47 0.35
CA VAL A 40 -2.70 -4.48 1.20
C VAL A 40 -3.80 -5.31 1.78
N ALA A 41 -3.60 -6.62 1.91
CA ALA A 41 -4.57 -7.44 2.60
C ALA A 41 -3.94 -8.57 3.39
N PHE A 42 -4.61 -8.99 4.46
CA PHE A 42 -4.17 -10.08 5.31
C PHE A 42 -5.16 -11.23 5.22
N THR A 43 -4.67 -12.42 4.89
CA THR A 43 -5.46 -13.64 4.82
C THR A 43 -5.74 -14.18 6.23
N LYS A 44 -6.63 -15.17 6.35
CA LYS A 44 -6.96 -15.82 7.64
C LYS A 44 -5.76 -16.52 8.30
N ASN A 45 -4.78 -16.97 7.52
CA ASN A 45 -3.53 -17.57 8.02
C ASN A 45 -2.43 -16.52 8.28
N GLY A 46 -2.75 -15.22 8.21
CA GLY A 46 -1.79 -14.13 8.48
C GLY A 46 -0.84 -13.81 7.33
N GLU A 47 -1.05 -14.39 6.14
CA GLU A 47 -0.27 -14.05 4.96
C GLU A 47 -0.61 -12.64 4.47
N ARG A 48 0.43 -11.87 4.12
CA ARG A 48 0.29 -10.52 3.58
C ARG A 48 0.30 -10.56 2.06
N LEU A 49 -0.76 -10.06 1.46
CA LEU A 49 -0.93 -9.84 0.03
C LEU A 49 -0.81 -8.35 -0.28
N VAL A 50 -0.25 -8.00 -1.43
CA VAL A 50 -0.12 -6.60 -1.89
C VAL A 50 -0.44 -6.51 -3.37
N GLY A 51 -1.03 -5.40 -3.82
CA GLY A 51 -1.28 -5.17 -5.24
C GLY A 51 -2.50 -5.89 -5.78
N GLN A 52 -2.36 -6.51 -6.96
CA GLN A 52 -3.49 -7.11 -7.67
C GLN A 52 -4.08 -8.30 -6.91
N ILE A 53 -3.25 -9.08 -6.22
CA ILE A 53 -3.70 -10.24 -5.43
C ILE A 53 -4.53 -9.76 -4.23
N ALA A 54 -4.08 -8.73 -3.51
CA ALA A 54 -4.84 -8.14 -2.41
C ALA A 54 -6.18 -7.56 -2.89
N LYS A 55 -6.20 -6.86 -4.03
CA LYS A 55 -7.42 -6.30 -4.62
C LYS A 55 -8.47 -7.36 -4.96
N ARG A 56 -8.06 -8.55 -5.43
CA ARG A 56 -8.98 -9.64 -5.83
C ARG A 56 -9.81 -10.17 -4.67
N GLN A 57 -9.30 -10.13 -3.44
CA GLN A 57 -10.02 -10.64 -2.28
C GLN A 57 -10.85 -9.58 -1.54
N ALA A 58 -10.91 -8.33 -2.03
CA ALA A 58 -11.58 -7.25 -1.32
C ALA A 58 -13.08 -7.52 -1.06
N ILE A 59 -13.73 -8.31 -1.93
CA ILE A 59 -15.16 -8.67 -1.79
C ILE A 59 -15.36 -9.74 -0.71
N THR A 60 -14.49 -10.74 -0.64
CA THR A 60 -14.62 -11.88 0.28
C THR A 60 -13.89 -11.67 1.61
N ASN A 61 -13.00 -10.68 1.69
CA ASN A 61 -12.23 -10.32 2.88
C ASN A 61 -12.17 -8.77 3.06
N PRO A 62 -13.32 -8.10 3.20
CA PRO A 62 -13.41 -6.63 3.17
C PRO A 62 -12.77 -5.95 4.40
N GLU A 63 -12.84 -6.57 5.58
CA GLU A 63 -12.34 -5.96 6.82
C GLU A 63 -10.80 -6.04 6.95
N ASN A 64 -10.17 -7.03 6.32
CA ASN A 64 -8.71 -7.17 6.28
C ASN A 64 -8.10 -6.79 4.93
N THR A 65 -8.83 -6.08 4.07
CA THR A 65 -8.32 -5.54 2.81
C THR A 65 -8.29 -4.01 2.87
N ILE A 66 -7.08 -3.47 2.98
CA ILE A 66 -6.80 -2.06 3.22
C ILE A 66 -6.50 -1.37 1.88
N TYR A 67 -7.31 -0.37 1.55
CA TYR A 67 -7.16 0.49 0.38
C TYR A 67 -7.35 1.96 0.77
N SER A 68 -7.00 2.91 -0.11
CA SER A 68 -7.12 4.36 0.17
C SER A 68 -6.33 4.84 1.40
N ILE A 69 -5.33 4.07 1.86
CA ILE A 69 -4.63 4.35 3.12
C ILE A 69 -3.95 5.72 3.15
N LYS A 70 -3.52 6.23 1.98
CA LYS A 70 -2.93 7.56 1.79
C LYS A 70 -3.83 8.69 2.30
N ARG A 71 -5.15 8.49 2.38
CA ARG A 71 -6.10 9.48 2.93
C ARG A 71 -5.91 9.73 4.42
N PHE A 72 -5.37 8.74 5.15
CA PHE A 72 -5.18 8.78 6.60
C PHE A 72 -3.74 9.14 7.01
N MET A 73 -2.81 9.19 6.05
CA MET A 73 -1.40 9.45 6.32
C MET A 73 -1.17 10.86 6.87
N GLY A 74 -0.46 10.96 7.99
CA GLY A 74 -0.12 12.24 8.63
C GLY A 74 -1.31 13.01 9.23
N ARG A 75 -2.46 12.35 9.40
CA ARG A 75 -3.71 12.96 9.89
C ARG A 75 -3.98 12.63 11.35
N ARG A 76 -4.74 13.48 12.04
CA ARG A 76 -5.31 13.14 13.36
C ARG A 76 -6.62 12.39 13.18
N PHE A 77 -6.92 11.48 14.10
CA PHE A 77 -8.19 10.75 14.05
C PHE A 77 -9.40 11.69 14.08
N SER A 78 -9.31 12.78 14.82
CA SER A 78 -10.36 13.81 14.95
C SER A 78 -10.59 14.67 13.69
N ASP A 79 -9.73 14.59 12.67
CA ASP A 79 -9.85 15.44 11.49
C ASP A 79 -11.19 15.17 10.74
N PRO A 80 -11.93 16.21 10.30
CA PRO A 80 -13.18 16.01 9.56
C PRO A 80 -13.02 15.14 8.31
N GLU A 81 -11.90 15.27 7.60
CA GLU A 81 -11.57 14.45 6.43
C GLU A 81 -11.31 12.98 6.78
N VAL A 82 -10.80 12.69 7.98
CA VAL A 82 -10.64 11.31 8.48
C VAL A 82 -12.00 10.72 8.81
N GLN A 83 -12.87 11.46 9.51
CA GLN A 83 -14.23 11.00 9.81
C GLN A 83 -15.06 10.76 8.55
N ARG A 84 -14.90 11.61 7.53
CA ARG A 84 -15.49 11.37 6.20
C ARG A 84 -14.91 10.12 5.54
N SER A 85 -13.58 10.01 5.47
CA SER A 85 -12.90 8.88 4.80
C SER A 85 -13.16 7.54 5.48
N LYS A 86 -13.35 7.54 6.80
CA LYS A 86 -13.75 6.37 7.60
C LYS A 86 -15.03 5.71 7.08
N ASN A 87 -15.98 6.51 6.61
CA ASN A 87 -17.26 6.02 6.08
C ASN A 87 -17.17 5.53 4.63
N LEU A 88 -16.01 5.67 3.98
CA LEU A 88 -15.77 5.26 2.59
C LEU A 88 -14.95 3.98 2.49
N VAL A 89 -14.50 3.43 3.62
CA VAL A 89 -13.66 2.24 3.69
C VAL A 89 -14.39 1.09 4.39
N SER A 90 -14.10 -0.15 3.98
CA SER A 90 -14.69 -1.35 4.58
C SER A 90 -13.96 -1.84 5.82
N TYR A 91 -12.69 -1.47 6.00
CA TYR A 91 -11.88 -1.84 7.15
C TYR A 91 -12.05 -0.86 8.30
N LYS A 92 -11.75 -1.32 9.52
CA LYS A 92 -11.86 -0.51 10.73
C LYS A 92 -10.62 0.36 10.92
N ILE A 93 -10.85 1.60 11.35
CA ILE A 93 -9.82 2.47 11.91
C ILE A 93 -10.15 2.88 13.34
N ALA A 94 -9.12 3.17 14.12
CA ALA A 94 -9.20 3.65 15.50
C ALA A 94 -8.22 4.80 15.73
N GLU A 95 -8.43 5.52 16.83
CA GLU A 95 -7.50 6.54 17.31
C GLU A 95 -6.30 5.84 17.98
N ALA A 96 -5.10 6.24 17.55
CA ALA A 96 -3.84 5.85 18.16
C ALA A 96 -3.62 6.60 19.49
N SER A 97 -2.73 6.12 20.35
CA SER A 97 -2.40 6.79 21.63
C SER A 97 -1.89 8.22 21.47
N HIS A 98 -1.27 8.54 20.33
CA HIS A 98 -0.78 9.88 19.98
C HIS A 98 -1.81 10.71 19.18
N GLY A 99 -3.08 10.28 19.11
CA GLY A 99 -4.18 10.96 18.40
C GLY A 99 -4.17 10.78 16.88
N GLY A 100 -3.29 9.93 16.35
CA GLY A 100 -3.26 9.60 14.91
C GLY A 100 -4.24 8.48 14.54
N VAL A 101 -4.18 8.01 13.31
CA VAL A 101 -5.02 6.92 12.80
C VAL A 101 -4.27 5.59 12.88
N GLU A 102 -4.95 4.53 13.32
CA GLU A 102 -4.53 3.14 13.16
C GLU A 102 -5.60 2.35 12.41
N VAL A 103 -5.19 1.46 11.52
CA VAL A 103 -6.04 0.40 10.96
C VAL A 103 -6.10 -0.75 11.97
N VAL A 104 -7.30 -1.30 12.19
CA VAL A 104 -7.54 -2.43 13.09
C VAL A 104 -7.98 -3.64 12.27
N LEU A 105 -7.15 -4.68 12.25
CA LEU A 105 -7.47 -5.95 11.61
C LEU A 105 -8.42 -6.79 12.48
N THR A 106 -9.05 -7.81 11.89
CA THR A 106 -10.00 -8.68 12.61
C THR A 106 -9.36 -9.53 13.70
N ASP A 107 -8.04 -9.77 13.61
CA ASP A 107 -7.25 -10.47 14.63
C ASP A 107 -6.82 -9.54 15.80
N GLY A 108 -7.24 -8.27 15.77
CA GLY A 108 -6.91 -7.26 16.77
C GLY A 108 -5.60 -6.52 16.51
N LYS A 109 -4.83 -6.90 15.49
CA LYS A 109 -3.58 -6.21 15.15
C LYS A 109 -3.87 -4.79 14.68
N ARG A 110 -3.04 -3.85 15.15
CA ARG A 110 -3.08 -2.44 14.79
C ARG A 110 -1.91 -2.09 13.88
N LEU A 111 -2.19 -1.33 12.82
CA LEU A 111 -1.21 -0.88 11.85
C LEU A 111 -1.38 0.61 11.58
N SER A 112 -0.31 1.37 11.64
CA SER A 112 -0.29 2.75 11.23
C SER A 112 -0.40 2.89 9.69
N PRO A 113 -0.94 4.00 9.15
CA PRO A 113 -0.93 4.27 7.72
C PRO A 113 0.46 4.17 7.07
N PRO A 114 1.56 4.67 7.69
CA PRO A 114 2.91 4.46 7.18
C PRO A 114 3.32 2.99 7.07
N GLU A 115 2.99 2.14 8.04
CA GLU A 115 3.31 0.70 7.98
C GLU A 115 2.60 0.02 6.81
N VAL A 116 1.31 0.31 6.59
CA VAL A 116 0.57 -0.22 5.43
C VAL A 116 1.18 0.29 4.12
N SER A 117 1.50 1.58 4.03
CA SER A 117 2.17 2.14 2.85
C SER A 117 3.57 1.55 2.63
N ALA A 118 4.31 1.24 3.68
CA ALA A 118 5.62 0.59 3.59
C ALA A 118 5.51 -0.82 3.00
N MET A 119 4.41 -1.54 3.20
CA MET A 119 4.17 -2.83 2.55
C MET A 119 3.98 -2.68 1.03
N ILE A 120 3.36 -1.58 0.59
CA ILE A 120 3.22 -1.23 -0.84
C ILE A 120 4.59 -0.88 -1.42
N LEU A 121 5.35 -0.02 -0.74
CA LEU A 121 6.72 0.34 -1.14
C LEU A 121 7.63 -0.90 -1.20
N GLY A 122 7.49 -1.82 -0.25
CA GLY A 122 8.22 -3.09 -0.23
C GLY A 122 7.94 -3.94 -1.45
N LYS A 123 6.68 -4.07 -1.89
CA LYS A 123 6.36 -4.76 -3.14
C LYS A 123 6.99 -4.07 -4.35
N LEU A 124 6.85 -2.75 -4.47
CA LEU A 124 7.41 -1.99 -5.61
C LEU A 124 8.93 -2.10 -5.69
N LYS A 125 9.60 -2.08 -4.52
CA LYS A 125 11.04 -2.34 -4.41
C LYS A 125 11.38 -3.75 -4.90
N THR A 126 10.69 -4.77 -4.40
CA THR A 126 10.92 -6.17 -4.82
C THR A 126 10.71 -6.36 -6.31
N ASP A 127 9.63 -5.79 -6.87
CA ASP A 127 9.35 -5.85 -8.30
C ASP A 127 10.46 -5.15 -9.13
N ALA A 128 10.96 -4.00 -8.65
CA ALA A 128 12.08 -3.30 -9.27
C ALA A 128 13.39 -4.09 -9.21
N GLU A 129 13.73 -4.68 -8.06
CA GLU A 129 14.93 -5.52 -7.91
C GLU A 129 14.88 -6.74 -8.82
N ALA A 130 13.72 -7.40 -8.91
CA ALA A 130 13.54 -8.56 -9.78
C ALA A 130 13.69 -8.20 -11.26
N PHE A 131 13.15 -7.05 -11.68
CA PHE A 131 13.29 -6.56 -13.06
C PHE A 131 14.73 -6.16 -13.40
N LEU A 132 15.41 -5.48 -12.48
CA LEU A 132 16.77 -4.95 -12.69
C LEU A 132 17.87 -6.00 -12.49
N GLY A 133 17.57 -7.09 -11.79
CA GLY A 133 18.55 -8.13 -11.43
C GLY A 133 19.57 -7.69 -10.38
N ASP A 134 19.31 -6.59 -9.66
CA ASP A 134 20.21 -6.03 -8.64
C ASP A 134 19.40 -5.33 -7.53
N LYS A 135 20.04 -5.06 -6.39
CA LYS A 135 19.46 -4.32 -5.28
C LYS A 135 19.34 -2.83 -5.58
N VAL A 136 18.26 -2.24 -5.06
CA VAL A 136 17.98 -0.79 -5.09
C VAL A 136 17.71 -0.25 -3.69
#